data_AF-A0A2M7VJG4-F1
#
_entry.id   AF-A0A2M7VJG4-F1
#
_cell.length_a   1.000
_cell.length_b   1.000
_cell.length_c   1.000
_cell.angle_alpha   90.00
_cell.angle_beta   90.00
_cell.angle_gamma   90.00
#
_symmetry.space_group_name_H-M   'P 1'
#
loop_
_entity.id
_entity.type
_entity.pdbx_description
1 polymer ?
#
loop_
_entity_poly.entity_id
_entity_poly.type
_entity_poly.pdbx_seq_one_letter_code
_entity_poly.pdbx_strand_id
1 'polypeptide(L)' 'MVQRFKFLDIFQMNPDGSLSPKRVINVNGIVFGPGVSFNAGVSFGGVDFHNYKFLDIAAEEASGVLVIKGFYKDQSNGH' A
#
# COMPACT_ATOMS: atom_id res chain seq x y z
N MET A 1 6.44 -7.32 -14.22
CA MET A 1 5.52 -6.42 -14.96
C MET A 1 4.75 -5.63 -13.92
N VAL A 2 4.74 -4.30 -14.02
CA VAL A 2 3.99 -3.43 -13.11
C VAL A 2 2.51 -3.49 -13.47
N GLN A 3 1.70 -3.76 -12.47
CA GLN A 3 0.24 -3.79 -12.55
C GLN A 3 -0.36 -2.73 -11.62
N ARG A 4 -1.59 -2.31 -11.93
CA ARG A 4 -2.35 -1.35 -11.15
C ARG A 4 -3.36 -2.10 -10.28
N PHE A 5 -3.31 -1.86 -8.98
CA PHE A 5 -4.21 -2.45 -7.99
C PHE A 5 -4.94 -1.34 -7.24
N LYS A 6 -6.18 -1.57 -6.81
CA LYS A 6 -6.83 -0.63 -5.91
C LYS A 6 -6.22 -0.72 -4.52
N PHE A 7 -6.20 0.39 -3.80
CA PHE A 7 -5.76 0.39 -2.40
C PHE A 7 -6.40 -0.71 -1.56
N LEU A 8 -7.73 -0.84 -1.70
CA LEU A 8 -8.54 -1.78 -0.93
C LEU A 8 -8.42 -3.24 -1.38
N ASP A 9 -7.76 -3.53 -2.51
CA ASP A 9 -7.40 -4.90 -2.89
C ASP A 9 -6.16 -5.39 -2.12
N ILE A 10 -5.27 -4.46 -1.77
CA ILE A 10 -4.01 -4.76 -1.09
C ILE A 10 -4.14 -4.59 0.42
N PHE A 11 -4.88 -3.58 0.86
CA PHE A 11 -5.05 -3.22 2.26
C PHE A 11 -6.51 -3.36 2.70
N GLN A 12 -6.71 -3.70 3.98
CA GLN A 12 -7.98 -3.56 4.66
C GLN A 12 -7.87 -2.44 5.69
N MET A 13 -8.96 -1.72 5.88
CA MET A 13 -9.13 -0.79 6.99
C MET A 13 -9.87 -1.49 8.11
N ASN A 14 -9.26 -1.53 9.28
CA ASN A 14 -9.84 -2.13 10.47
C ASN A 14 -10.83 -1.15 11.13
N PRO A 15 -11.76 -1.63 11.99
CA PRO A 15 -12.73 -0.77 12.66
C PRO A 15 -12.11 0.31 13.55
N ASP A 16 -10.93 0.07 14.11
CA ASP A 16 -10.15 1.03 14.90
C ASP A 16 -9.45 2.11 14.06
N GLY A 17 -9.55 2.01 12.73
CA GLY A 17 -8.95 2.94 11.78
C GLY A 17 -7.54 2.57 11.33
N SER A 18 -6.92 1.53 11.91
CA SER A 18 -5.65 0.99 11.42
C SER A 18 -5.78 0.32 10.05
N LEU A 19 -4.65 0.20 9.35
CA LEU A 19 -4.54 -0.53 8.10
C LEU A 19 -3.79 -1.84 8.31
N SER A 20 -4.25 -2.88 7.61
CA SER A 20 -3.55 -4.18 7.55
C SER A 20 -3.45 -4.64 6.10
N PRO A 21 -2.30 -5.15 5.64
CA PRO A 21 -2.20 -5.70 4.31
C PRO A 21 -2.90 -7.06 4.24
N LYS A 22 -3.62 -7.31 3.15
CA LYS A 22 -4.32 -8.57 2.87
C LYS A 22 -3.38 -9.64 2.29
N ARG A 23 -2.20 -9.24 1.82
CA ARG A 23 -1.16 -10.09 1.20
C ARG A 23 0.23 -9.65 1.64
N VAL A 24 1.24 -10.47 1.38
CA VAL A 24 2.64 -10.10 1.64
C VAL A 24 3.07 -9.04 0.64
N ILE A 25 3.57 -7.91 1.15
CA ILE A 25 4.02 -6.78 0.34
C ILE A 25 5.46 -6.40 0.68
N ASN A 26 6.18 -5.89 -0.32
CA ASN A 26 7.53 -5.36 -0.19
C ASN A 26 7.53 -3.88 -0.58
N VAL A 27 8.03 -3.02 0.30
CA VAL A 27 8.13 -1.57 0.07
C VAL A 27 9.54 -1.14 0.43
N ASN A 28 10.31 -0.70 -0.58
CA ASN A 28 11.71 -0.29 -0.42
C ASN A 28 12.57 -1.32 0.35
N GLY A 29 12.36 -2.62 0.10
CA GLY A 29 13.10 -3.70 0.74
C GLY A 29 12.53 -4.19 2.08
N ILE A 30 11.54 -3.49 2.64
CA ILE A 30 10.83 -3.92 3.84
C ILE A 30 9.66 -4.81 3.46
N VAL A 31 9.66 -6.04 3.95
CA VAL A 31 8.60 -7.03 3.70
C VAL A 31 7.69 -7.16 4.91
N PHE A 32 6.40 -7.07 4.70
CA PHE A 32 5.39 -7.28 5.73
C PHE A 32 4.11 -7.85 5.12
N GLY A 33 3.29 -8.50 5.92
CA GLY A 33 2.16 -9.28 5.41
C GLY A 33 0.98 -9.32 6.36
N PRO A 34 0.01 -10.20 6.08
CA PRO A 34 -1.21 -10.34 6.86
C PRO A 34 -0.90 -10.58 8.34
N GLY A 35 -1.60 -9.88 9.23
CA GLY A 35 -1.36 -9.93 10.68
C GLY A 35 -0.56 -8.73 11.21
N VAL A 36 0.00 -7.89 10.35
CA VAL A 36 0.54 -6.59 10.73
C VAL A 36 -0.57 -5.53 10.63
N SER A 37 -0.71 -4.71 11.67
CA SER A 37 -1.62 -3.56 11.68
C SER A 37 -0.82 -2.31 12.00
N PHE A 38 -1.11 -1.22 11.29
CA PHE A 38 -0.42 0.03 11.49
C PHE A 38 -1.39 1.21 11.44
N ASN A 39 -1.11 2.22 12.26
CA ASN A 39 -1.90 3.45 12.33
C ASN A 39 -1.26 4.56 11.50
N ALA A 40 -1.99 5.66 11.33
CA ALA A 40 -1.49 6.87 10.68
C ALA A 40 -0.20 7.35 11.36
N GLY A 41 0.77 7.79 10.54
CA GLY A 41 2.10 8.20 11.01
C GLY A 41 3.13 7.06 11.05
N VAL A 42 2.74 5.80 10.90
CA VAL A 42 3.68 4.68 10.76
C VAL A 42 4.15 4.58 9.31
N SER A 43 5.47 4.66 9.10
CA SER A 43 6.08 4.59 7.78
C SER A 43 6.83 3.27 7.58
N PHE A 44 6.57 2.58 6.46
CA PHE A 44 7.37 1.42 6.03
C PHE A 44 8.18 1.79 4.81
N GLY A 45 9.50 1.63 4.88
CA GLY A 45 10.38 2.05 3.80
C GLY A 45 10.23 3.54 3.46
N GLY A 46 9.88 4.38 4.43
CA GLY A 46 9.62 5.81 4.25
C GLY A 46 8.23 6.17 3.70
N VAL A 47 7.33 5.19 3.55
CA VAL A 47 5.97 5.40 3.04
C VAL A 47 4.94 5.20 4.15
N ASP A 48 4.14 6.24 4.43
CA ASP A 48 2.92 6.12 5.22
C ASP A 48 1.72 5.91 4.29
N PHE A 49 1.18 4.68 4.28
CA PHE A 49 0.05 4.30 3.41
C PHE A 49 -1.24 5.02 3.77
N HIS A 50 -1.38 5.58 4.97
CA HIS A 50 -2.56 6.36 5.30
C HIS A 50 -2.70 7.60 4.41
N ASN A 51 -1.60 8.18 3.94
CA ASN A 51 -1.61 9.34 3.05
C ASN A 51 -2.04 9.01 1.61
N TYR A 52 -2.07 7.72 1.26
CA TYR A 52 -2.41 7.23 -0.07
C TYR A 52 -3.65 6.35 -0.06
N LYS A 53 -4.46 6.43 1.01
CA LYS A 53 -5.75 5.75 1.11
C LYS A 53 -6.58 6.05 -0.13
N PHE A 54 -7.17 4.99 -0.70
CA PHE A 54 -8.02 5.03 -1.89
C PHE A 54 -7.33 5.40 -3.20
N LEU A 55 -6.01 5.61 -3.21
CA LEU A 55 -5.26 5.76 -4.46
C LEU A 55 -4.93 4.40 -5.04
N ASP A 56 -4.82 4.34 -6.37
CA ASP A 56 -4.35 3.13 -7.01
C ASP A 56 -2.85 2.96 -6.80
N ILE A 57 -2.44 1.69 -6.68
CA ILE A 57 -1.08 1.29 -6.36
C ILE A 57 -0.45 0.64 -7.58
N ALA A 58 0.74 1.11 -7.94
CA ALA A 58 1.62 0.45 -8.89
C ALA A 58 2.43 -0.61 -8.16
N ALA A 59 2.26 -1.89 -8.51
CA ALA A 59 3.01 -2.96 -7.90
C ALA A 59 3.36 -4.09 -8.86
N GLU A 60 4.41 -4.84 -8.54
CA GLU A 60 4.84 -6.03 -9.26
C GLU A 60 4.66 -7.26 -8.38
N GLU A 61 3.98 -8.29 -8.88
CA GLU A 61 3.91 -9.56 -8.18
C GLU A 61 5.13 -10.41 -8.53
N ALA A 62 5.90 -10.80 -7.52
CA ALA A 62 7.08 -11.64 -7.65
C ALA A 62 7.11 -12.68 -6.51
N SER A 63 7.04 -13.97 -6.87
CA SER A 63 7.12 -15.09 -5.91
C SER A 63 6.12 -14.98 -4.74
N GLY A 64 4.89 -14.53 -5.01
CA GLY A 64 3.85 -14.36 -3.99
C GLY A 64 3.99 -13.11 -3.11
N VAL A 65 4.96 -12.25 -3.40
CA VAL A 65 5.15 -10.95 -2.74
C VAL A 65 4.77 -9.84 -3.71
N LEU A 66 3.98 -8.89 -3.22
CA LEU A 66 3.60 -7.71 -3.99
C LEU A 66 4.59 -6.57 -3.74
N VAL A 67 5.46 -6.31 -4.69
CA VAL A 67 6.47 -5.25 -4.60
C VAL A 67 5.85 -3.93 -5.01
N ILE A 68 5.62 -3.05 -4.03
CA ILE A 68 5.05 -1.73 -4.25
C ILE A 68 6.10 -0.84 -4.90
N LYS A 69 5.75 -0.25 -6.06
CA LYS A 69 6.61 0.65 -6.84
C LYS A 69 6.21 2.11 -6.71
N GLY A 70 4.94 2.38 -6.41
CA GLY A 70 4.44 3.74 -6.21
C GLY A 70 2.91 3.80 -6.14
N PHE A 71 2.39 5.02 -6.09
CA PHE A 71 0.96 5.30 -6.05
C PHE A 71 0.60 6.23 -7.20
N TYR A 72 -0.51 5.96 -7.86
CA TYR A 72 -1.08 6.85 -8.85
C TYR A 72 -1.85 7.95 -8.09
N LYS A 73 -1.26 9.14 -7.99
CA LYS A 73 -2.02 10.33 -7.61
C LYS A 73 -2.88 10.73 -8.80
N ASP A 74 -4.17 10.88 -8.57
CA ASP A 74 -5.04 11.55 -9.53
C ASP A 74 -4.51 12.98 -9.71
N GLN A 75 -4.11 13.34 -10.93
CA GLN A 75 -3.55 14.65 -11.24
C GLN A 75 -4.63 15.76 -11.35
N SER A 76 -5.74 15.66 -10.62
CA SER A 76 -6.75 16.71 -10.56
C SER A 76 -6.45 17.70 -9.42
N ASN A 77 -5.46 18.58 -9.64
CA ASN A 77 -5.55 20.00 -9.28
C ASN A 77 -4.22 20.71 -9.60
N GLY A 78 -4.10 21.14 -10.85
CA GLY A 78 -3.33 22.31 -11.22
C GLY A 78 -4.26 23.26 -11.96
N HIS A 79 -4.96 24.12 -11.22
CA HIS A 79 -5.56 25.34 -11.75
C HIS A 79 -5.34 26.45 -10.72
#